data_AF-A0A8S9VTP6-F1
#
_entry.id   AF-A0A8S9VTP6-F1
#
_cell.length_a   1.000
_cell.length_b   1.000
_cell.length_c   1.000
_cell.angle_alpha   90.00
_cell.angle_beta   90.00
_cell.angle_gamma   90.00
#
_symmetry.space_group_name_H-M   'P 1'
#
loop_
_entity.id
_entity.type
_entity.pdbx_description
1 polymer ?
#
loop_
_entity_poly.entity_id
_entity_poly.type
_entity_poly.pdbx_seq_one_letter_code
_entity_poly.pdbx_strand_id
1 'polypeptide(L)' 'MPEVIDSKEIRYELRAIKDDLDFIKSHMIDVDSIMTEDDYISLNEYRNEKESGKLISHEELKREM' A
#
# COMPACT_ATOMS: atom_id res chain seq x y z
N MET A 1 -27.57 -19.09 32.61
CA MET A 1 -26.35 -18.56 33.24
C MET A 1 -25.82 -17.49 32.29
N PRO A 2 -25.60 -16.24 32.72
CA PRO A 2 -25.03 -15.25 31.82
C PRO A 2 -23.58 -15.66 31.51
N GLU A 3 -23.26 -15.85 30.23
CA GLU A 3 -21.88 -16.00 29.78
C GLU A 3 -21.11 -14.78 30.24
N VAL A 4 -20.14 -14.99 31.13
CA VAL A 4 -19.21 -13.95 31.53
C VAL A 4 -18.27 -13.76 30.37
N ILE A 5 -18.61 -12.80 29.51
CA ILE A 5 -17.79 -12.43 28.37
C ILE A 5 -16.47 -11.89 28.90
N ASP A 6 -15.39 -12.66 28.77
CA ASP A 6 -14.07 -12.21 29.14
C ASP A 6 -13.57 -11.18 28.13
N SER A 7 -13.68 -9.91 28.52
CA SER A 7 -13.17 -8.77 27.74
C SER A 7 -11.69 -8.87 27.36
N LYS A 8 -10.89 -9.69 28.05
CA LYS A 8 -9.50 -9.95 27.67
C LYS A 8 -9.41 -10.90 26.49
N GLU A 9 -10.22 -11.95 26.48
CA GLU A 9 -10.31 -12.92 25.39
C GLU A 9 -10.81 -12.22 24.11
N ILE A 10 -11.84 -11.39 24.21
CA ILE A 10 -12.30 -10.55 23.08
C ILE A 10 -11.18 -9.68 22.51
N ARG A 11 -10.40 -9.03 23.39
CA ARG A 11 -9.30 -8.15 22.95
C ARG A 11 -8.17 -8.92 22.28
N TYR A 12 -7.92 -10.14 22.72
CA TYR A 12 -6.94 -11.03 22.11
C TYR A 12 -7.39 -11.43 20.70
N GLU A 13 -8.61 -11.92 20.55
CA GLU A 13 -9.19 -12.31 19.26
C GLU A 13 -9.27 -11.13 18.28
N LEU A 14 -9.68 -9.94 18.75
CA LEU A 14 -9.70 -8.73 17.92
C LEU A 14 -8.31 -8.34 17.42
N ARG A 15 -7.26 -8.59 18.21
CA ARG A 15 -5.88 -8.32 17.79
C ARG A 15 -5.43 -9.32 16.73
N ALA A 16 -5.72 -10.61 16.93
CA ALA A 16 -5.42 -11.64 15.94
C ALA A 16 -6.11 -11.36 14.60
N ILE A 17 -7.40 -11.02 14.61
CA ILE A 17 -8.16 -10.64 13.41
C ILE A 17 -7.53 -9.42 12.72
N LYS A 18 -7.05 -8.44 13.49
CA LYS A 18 -6.41 -7.26 12.92
C LYS A 18 -5.09 -7.60 12.24
N ASP A 19 -4.26 -8.42 12.88
CA ASP A 19 -2.98 -8.86 12.33
C ASP A 19 -3.19 -9.67 11.04
N ASP A 20 -4.20 -10.55 11.01
CA ASP A 20 -4.60 -11.30 9.81
C ASP A 20 -5.11 -10.38 8.70
N LEU A 21 -5.92 -9.36 9.03
CA LEU A 21 -6.41 -8.38 8.05
C LEU A 21 -5.27 -7.55 7.45
N ASP A 22 -4.28 -7.17 8.25
CA ASP A 22 -3.13 -6.41 7.77
C ASP A 22 -2.24 -7.30 6.85
N PHE A 23 -2.08 -8.58 7.18
CA PHE A 23 -1.44 -9.55 6.29
C PHE A 23 -2.20 -9.74 4.97
N ILE A 24 -3.52 -9.90 5.03
CA ILE A 24 -4.35 -10.05 3.83
C ILE A 24 -4.23 -8.79 2.97
N LYS A 25 -4.31 -7.59 3.54
CA LYS A 25 -4.17 -6.33 2.80
C LYS A 25 -2.80 -6.17 2.14
N SER A 26 -1.71 -6.60 2.78
CA SER A 26 -0.38 -6.52 2.18
C SER A 26 -0.19 -7.49 1.02
N HIS A 27 -0.99 -8.56 0.96
CA HIS A 27 -0.94 -9.60 -0.08
C HIS A 27 -2.11 -9.54 -1.06
N MET A 28 -3.11 -8.69 -0.80
CA MET A 28 -4.09 -8.24 -1.79
C MET A 28 -3.36 -7.32 -2.78
N ILE A 29 -2.55 -7.94 -3.63
CA ILE A 29 -2.15 -7.36 -4.91
C ILE A 29 -3.47 -7.11 -5.64
N ASP A 30 -3.74 -5.86 -6.06
CA ASP A 30 -4.87 -5.56 -6.93
C ASP A 30 -4.79 -6.51 -8.12
N VAL A 31 -5.69 -7.49 -8.17
CA VAL A 31 -5.73 -8.51 -9.23
C VAL A 31 -5.97 -7.86 -10.60
N ASP A 32 -6.47 -6.63 -10.60
CA ASP A 32 -6.65 -5.77 -11.79
C ASP A 32 -5.39 -5.00 -12.20
N SER A 33 -4.31 -5.03 -11.41
CA SER A 33 -3.00 -4.49 -11.79
C SER A 33 -2.14 -5.59 -12.41
N ILE A 34 -2.53 -6.06 -13.60
CA ILE A 34 -1.58 -6.76 -14.49
C ILE A 34 -0.64 -5.67 -15.03
N MET A 35 0.36 -5.33 -14.23
CA MET A 35 1.50 -4.57 -14.72
C MET A 35 2.33 -5.46 -15.62
N THR A 36 2.57 -4.99 -16.84
CA THR A 36 3.58 -5.61 -17.70
C THR A 36 4.96 -5.36 -17.10
N GLU A 37 5.96 -6.12 -17.56
CA GLU A 37 7.35 -5.91 -17.15
C GLU A 37 7.82 -4.48 -17.49
N ASP A 38 7.36 -3.94 -18.62
CA ASP A 38 7.63 -2.56 -19.05
C ASP A 38 7.04 -1.53 -18.09
N ASP A 39 5.83 -1.76 -17.56
CA ASP A 39 5.21 -0.89 -16.56
C ASP A 39 6.04 -0.89 -15.25
N TYR A 40 6.56 -2.05 -14.86
CA TYR A 40 7.41 -2.18 -13.68
C TYR A 40 8.73 -1.44 -13.84
N ILE A 41 9.38 -1.57 -15.00
CA ILE A 41 10.62 -0.85 -15.33
C ILE A 41 10.37 0.65 -15.29
N SER A 42 9.29 1.12 -15.94
CA SER A 42 8.92 2.54 -16.00
C SER A 42 8.65 3.13 -14.61
N LEU A 43 7.96 2.39 -13.73
CA LEU A 43 7.76 2.82 -12.34
C LEU A 43 9.07 2.89 -11.56
N ASN A 44 9.98 1.95 -11.78
CA ASN A 44 11.26 1.94 -11.09
C ASN A 44 12.14 3.11 -11.54
N GLU A 45 12.16 3.41 -12.84
CA GLU A 45 12.82 4.60 -13.39
C GLU A 45 12.25 5.89 -12.80
N TYR A 46 10.92 6.04 -12.78
CA TYR A 46 10.26 7.19 -12.15
C TYR A 46 10.69 7.35 -10.68
N ARG A 47 10.73 6.26 -9.90
CA ARG A 47 11.16 6.30 -8.49
C ARG A 47 12.59 6.79 -8.36
N ASN A 48 13.50 6.29 -9.20
CA ASN A 48 14.90 6.72 -9.22
C ASN A 48 15.06 8.20 -9.61
N GLU A 49 14.30 8.67 -10.60
CA GLU A 49 14.29 10.08 -11.02
C GLU A 49 13.74 11.00 -9.92
N LYS A 50 12.71 10.54 -9.21
CA LYS A 50 12.14 11.26 -8.06
C LYS A 50 13.14 11.38 -6.92
N GLU A 51 13.80 10.28 -6.56
CA GLU A 51 14.82 10.27 -5.49
C GLU A 51 16.05 11.10 -5.85
N SER A 52 16.44 11.12 -7.12
CA SER A 52 17.55 11.94 -7.61
C SER A 52 17.17 13.41 -7.86
N GLY A 53 15.91 13.81 -7.61
CA GLY A 53 15.44 15.19 -7.76
C GLY A 53 15.38 15.69 -9.19
N LYS A 54 15.31 14.78 -10.18
CA LYS A 54 15.25 15.12 -11.62
C LYS A 54 13.85 15.52 -12.09
N LEU A 55 12.82 15.26 -11.29
CA LEU A 55 11.44 15.58 -11.64
C LEU A 55 11.16 17.06 -11.42
N ILE A 56 10.60 17.71 -12.43
CA ILE A 56 10.05 19.05 -12.32
C ILE A 56 8.54 18.98 -12.08
N SER A 57 7.98 20.02 -11.48
CA SER A 57 6.53 20.10 -11.32
C SER A 57 5.84 20.34 -12.67
N HIS A 58 4.58 19.93 -12.80
CA HIS A 58 3.81 20.18 -14.02
C HIS A 58 3.66 21.68 -14.33
N GLU A 59 3.54 22.50 -13.29
CA GLU A 59 3.48 23.96 -13.42
C GLU A 59 4.80 24.57 -13.90
N GLU A 60 5.93 23.95 -13.55
CA GLU A 60 7.26 24.36 -13.98
C GLU A 60 7.51 23.96 -15.44
N LEU A 61 7.12 22.73 -15.83
CA LEU A 61 7.15 22.28 -17.22
C LEU A 61 6.35 23.21 -18.15
N LYS A 62 5.16 23.65 -17.72
CA LYS A 62 4.32 24.60 -18.48
C LYS A 62 4.94 25.98 -18.68
N ARG A 63 5.92 26.37 -17.87
CA ARG A 63 6.64 27.65 -18.04
C ARG A 63 7.80 27.53 -19.02
N GLU A 64 8.31 26.32 -19.22
CA GLU A 64 9.43 26.03 -20.12
C GLU A 64 9.00 25.74 -21.57
N MET A 65 7.70 25.43 -21.80
CA MET A 65 7.08 25.19 -23.12
C MET A 65 6.27 26.38 -23.60
#